data_AF-A0A8K0NFT5-F1
#
_entry.id   AF-A0A8K0NFT5-F1
#
_cell.length_a   1.000
_cell.length_b   1.000
_cell.length_c   1.000
_cell.angle_alpha   90.00
_cell.angle_beta   90.00
_cell.angle_gamma   90.00
#
_symmetry.space_group_name_H-M   'P 1'
#
loop_
_entity.id
_entity.type
_entity.pdbx_description
1 polymer ?
#
loop_
_entity_poly.entity_id
_entity_poly.type
_entity_poly.pdbx_seq_one_letter_code
_entity_poly.pdbx_strand_id
1 'polypeptide(L)' 'MERHKQAVGKIAAAVRGFFDRGEGYRIYHGSTNSTRPRPGAGTRVVDISALSNVVGVDKAARTALVEPN' A
#
# COMPACT_ATOMS: atom_id res chain seq x y z
N MET A 1 -14.34 6.93 -2.79
CA MET A 1 -14.35 5.51 -2.37
C MET A 1 -14.08 4.51 -3.49
N GLU A 2 -14.62 4.67 -4.71
CA GLU A 2 -14.43 3.67 -5.78
C GLU A 2 -12.97 3.47 -6.21
N ARG A 3 -12.22 4.56 -6.44
CA ARG A 3 -10.77 4.49 -6.70
C ARG A 3 -10.01 3.70 -5.63
N HIS A 4 -10.31 3.98 -4.36
CA HIS A 4 -9.68 3.31 -3.23
C HIS A 4 -9.96 1.80 -3.25
N LYS A 5 -11.22 1.40 -3.46
CA LYS A 5 -11.59 -0.02 -3.59
C LYS A 5 -10.85 -0.71 -4.73
N GLN A 6 -10.74 -0.06 -5.89
CA GLN A 6 -10.00 -0.62 -7.02
C GLN A 6 -8.51 -0.80 -6.73
N ALA A 7 -7.88 0.18 -6.08
CA ALA A 7 -6.47 0.10 -5.68
C ALA A 7 -6.25 -1.02 -4.66
N VAL A 8 -7.09 -1.10 -3.62
CA VAL A 8 -7.06 -2.18 -2.62
C VAL A 8 -7.29 -3.55 -3.26
N GLY A 9 -8.20 -3.65 -4.24
CA GLY A 9 -8.43 -4.90 -4.98
C GLY A 9 -7.18 -5.42 -5.70
N LYS A 10 -6.42 -4.52 -6.34
CA LYS A 10 -5.14 -4.88 -6.98
C LYS A 10 -4.10 -5.34 -5.97
N ILE A 11 -4.00 -4.64 -4.83
CA ILE A 11 -3.08 -4.99 -3.74
C ILE A 11 -3.45 -6.36 -3.15
N ALA A 12 -4.73 -6.62 -2.90
CA ALA A 12 -5.22 -7.88 -2.38
C ALA A 12 -4.91 -9.05 -3.33
N ALA A 13 -5.06 -8.86 -4.64
CA ALA A 13 -4.69 -9.86 -5.63
C ALA A 13 -3.18 -10.17 -5.61
N ALA A 14 -2.32 -9.16 -5.43
CA ALA A 14 -0.87 -9.36 -5.30
C ALA A 14 -0.51 -10.16 -4.03
N VAL A 15 -1.10 -9.78 -2.89
CA VAL A 15 -0.93 -10.51 -1.61
C VAL A 15 -1.38 -11.96 -1.76
N ARG A 16 -2.54 -12.19 -2.37
CA ARG A 16 -3.06 -13.54 -2.62
C ARG A 16 -2.10 -14.36 -3.48
N GLY A 17 -1.56 -13.77 -4.54
CA GLY A 17 -0.57 -14.45 -5.38
C GLY A 17 0.68 -14.89 -4.61
N PHE A 18 1.19 -14.07 -3.69
CA PHE A 18 2.32 -14.47 -2.84
C PHE A 18 1.95 -15.56 -1.85
N PHE A 19 0.77 -15.46 -1.24
CA PHE A 19 0.25 -16.49 -0.33
C PHE A 19 0.11 -17.84 -1.02
N ASP A 20 -0.50 -17.89 -2.20
CA ASP A 20 -0.73 -19.14 -2.95
C ASP A 20 0.59 -19.83 -3.34
N ARG A 21 1.69 -19.09 -3.46
CA ARG A 21 3.04 -19.62 -3.71
C ARG A 21 3.86 -19.87 -2.44
N GLY A 22 3.34 -19.53 -1.26
CA GLY A 22 4.08 -19.62 0.00
C GLY A 22 5.29 -18.68 0.08
N GLU A 23 5.28 -17.57 -0.66
CA GLU A 23 6.41 -16.67 -0.80
C GLU A 23 6.28 -15.47 0.14
N GLY A 24 7.35 -15.15 0.87
CA GLY A 24 7.47 -13.90 1.58
C GLY A 24 7.56 -12.71 0.62
N TYR A 25 7.00 -11.57 1.02
CA TYR A 25 7.07 -10.30 0.31
C TYR A 25 7.31 -9.14 1.29
N ARG A 26 7.74 -7.99 0.76
CA ARG A 26 7.86 -6.72 1.50
C ARG A 26 6.84 -5.70 1.02
N ILE A 27 6.50 -4.72 1.85
CA ILE A 27 5.65 -3.60 1.44
C ILE A 27 6.54 -2.53 0.81
N TYR A 28 6.13 -2.01 -0.35
CA TYR A 28 6.76 -0.89 -1.01
C TYR A 28 5.81 0.31 -1.03
N HIS A 29 6.18 1.38 -0.33
CA HIS A 29 5.43 2.64 -0.24
C HIS A 29 6.06 3.78 -1.08
N GLY A 30 7.06 3.48 -1.92
CA GLY A 30 7.73 4.51 -2.73
C GLY A 30 8.85 5.22 -1.96
N SER A 31 8.67 6.53 -1.74
CA SER A 31 9.60 7.36 -0.96
C SER A 31 9.53 6.99 0.52
N THR A 32 10.66 7.05 1.21
CA THR A 32 10.72 6.93 2.66
C THR A 32 11.90 7.72 3.18
N ASN A 33 11.73 8.32 4.36
CA ASN A 33 12.83 8.95 5.10
C ASN A 33 13.78 7.92 5.72
N SER A 34 13.68 6.63 5.33
CA SER A 34 14.59 5.59 5.77
C SER A 34 15.91 5.63 5.00
N THR A 35 17.01 5.54 5.72
CA THR A 35 18.35 5.32 5.18
C THR A 35 18.63 3.83 4.93
N ARG A 36 17.67 2.94 5.23
CA ARG A 36 17.83 1.51 4.94
C ARG A 36 17.97 1.30 3.44
N PRO A 37 18.91 0.44 3.00
CA PRO A 37 19.01 0.09 1.59
C PRO A 37 17.68 -0.40 1.05
N ARG A 38 17.25 0.16 -0.09
CA ARG A 38 16.05 -0.33 -0.78
C ARG A 38 16.28 -1.78 -1.18
N PRO A 39 15.21 -2.61 -1.18
CA PRO A 39 15.35 -3.97 -1.65
C PRO A 39 15.87 -3.98 -3.10
N GLY A 40 16.86 -4.83 -3.37
CA GLY A 40 17.46 -4.94 -4.69
C GLY A 40 16.49 -5.48 -5.74
N ALA A 41 16.88 -5.36 -7.02
CA ALA A 41 16.14 -5.92 -8.15
C ALA A 41 15.82 -7.41 -7.90
N GLY A 42 14.57 -7.81 -8.16
CA GLY A 42 14.09 -9.17 -7.89
C GLY A 42 13.54 -9.40 -6.48
N THR A 43 13.54 -8.40 -5.59
CA THR A 43 12.80 -8.51 -4.34
C THR A 43 11.30 -8.53 -4.62
N ARG A 44 10.61 -9.53 -4.08
CA ARG A 44 9.14 -9.60 -4.08
C ARG A 44 8.56 -8.50 -3.20
N VAL A 45 7.77 -7.63 -3.80
CA VAL A 45 7.12 -6.52 -3.11
C VAL A 45 5.64 -6.43 -3.45
N VAL A 46 4.87 -5.95 -2.48
CA VAL A 46 3.52 -5.43 -2.68
C VAL A 46 3.61 -3.92 -2.72
N ASP A 47 3.33 -3.36 -3.89
CA ASP A 47 3.36 -1.91 -4.14
C ASP A 47 2.05 -1.27 -3.67
N ILE A 48 2.15 -0.39 -2.67
CA ILE A 48 1.04 0.42 -2.15
C ILE A 48 1.21 1.91 -2.45
N SER A 49 2.21 2.30 -3.25
CA SER A 49 2.56 3.70 -3.49
C SER A 49 1.42 4.55 -4.05
N ALA A 50 0.45 3.91 -4.72
CA ALA A 50 -0.75 4.57 -5.26
C ALA A 50 -1.80 4.96 -4.20
N LEU A 51 -1.69 4.42 -2.98
CA LEU A 51 -2.56 4.74 -1.85
C LEU A 51 -2.04 5.98 -1.10
N SER A 52 -2.19 7.16 -1.70
CA SER A 52 -1.62 8.43 -1.22
C SER A 52 -2.60 9.60 -1.08
N ASN A 53 -3.88 9.31 -0.86
CA ASN A 53 -4.95 10.31 -0.81
C ASN A 53 -5.60 10.42 0.57
N VAL A 54 -6.14 11.62 0.85
CA VAL A 54 -7.15 11.79 1.89
C VAL A 54 -8.49 11.30 1.35
N VAL A 55 -9.04 10.26 1.97
CA VAL A 55 -10.29 9.60 1.56
C VAL A 55 -11.51 10.38 2.04
N GLY A 56 -11.41 11.02 3.21
CA GLY A 56 -12.47 11.85 3.77
C GLY A 56 -12.01 12.65 4.98
N VAL A 57 -12.69 13.75 5.25
CA VAL A 57 -12.47 14.59 6.43
C VAL A 57 -13.80 14.81 7.13
N ASP A 58 -13.89 14.35 8.38
CA ASP A 58 -15.02 14.63 9.26
C ASP A 58 -14.66 15.76 10.21
N LYS A 59 -15.25 16.93 9.97
CA LYS A 59 -15.02 18.12 10.79
C LYS A 59 -15.73 18.05 12.15
N ALA A 60 -16.84 17.34 12.24
CA ALA A 60 -17.58 17.21 13.49
C ALA A 60 -16.84 16.27 14.45
N ALA A 61 -16.41 15.11 13.94
CA ALA A 61 -15.60 14.15 14.68
C ALA A 61 -14.12 14.60 14.83
N ARG A 62 -13.68 15.59 14.05
CA ARG A 62 -12.29 16.08 13.97
C ARG A 62 -11.32 14.96 13.56
N THR A 63 -11.72 14.15 12.59
CA THR A 63 -10.94 13.02 12.08
C THR A 63 -10.77 13.11 10.56
N ALA A 64 -9.70 12.49 10.06
CA ALA A 64 -9.49 12.28 8.64
C ALA A 64 -9.26 10.80 8.38
N LEU A 65 -9.91 10.27 7.34
CA LEU A 65 -9.62 8.95 6.80
C LEU A 65 -8.59 9.13 5.68
N VAL A 66 -7.40 8.55 5.86
CA VAL A 66 -6.27 8.69 4.95
C VAL A 66 -5.79 7.33 4.47
N GLU A 67 -5.26 7.32 3.25
CA GLU A 67 -4.49 6.19 2.75
C GLU A 67 -3.10 6.16 3.42
N PRO A 68 -2.43 5.00 3.47
CA PRO A 68 -1.22 4.81 4.29
C PRO A 68 0.06 5.50 3.80
N ASN A 69 0.09 6.13 2.62
CA ASN A 69 1.25 6.82 2.06
C ASN A 69 1.06 8.34 2.05
#